data_AF-A0A0K2B5R8-F1
#
_entry.id   AF-A0A0K2B5R8-F1
#
_cell.length_a   1.000
_cell.length_b   1.000
_cell.length_c   1.000
_cell.angle_alpha   90.00
_cell.angle_beta   90.00
_cell.angle_gamma   90.00
#
_symmetry.space_group_name_H-M   'P 1'
#
loop_
_entity.id
_entity.type
_entity.pdbx_description
1 polymer ?
#
loop_
_entity_poly.entity_id
_entity_poly.type
_entity_poly.pdbx_seq_one_letter_code
_entity_poly.pdbx_strand_id
1 'polypeptide(L)'
;MTVLQMLPDTELSVHVEQQSTPTGLAAAVFDSSRREYRYLLTRIWDPTVPPVVYVMLNPSTADAMTDDATIRRCRSFAVREGAGGLIVVNLFALRSADPRALTRHPEPVGPVNDAFIRRTVAGAHRVIAAWGAAGVQGGRADAVTGILRARGVTVHCLGRTATGQPRHPLYLPSAAVLEEYGVAA
;
A
#
# COMPACT_ATOMS: atom_id res chain seq x y z
N MET A 1 -6.20 -6.83 20.24
CA MET A 1 -6.45 -7.81 19.16
C MET A 1 -7.85 -7.55 18.65
N THR A 2 -8.00 -7.34 17.35
CA THR A 2 -9.27 -7.04 16.70
C THR A 2 -9.53 -8.14 15.68
N VAL A 3 -10.74 -8.68 15.62
CA VAL A 3 -11.12 -9.64 14.58
C VAL A 3 -11.66 -8.84 13.40
N LEU A 4 -11.02 -8.97 12.23
CA LEU A 4 -11.54 -8.41 10.99
C LEU A 4 -12.16 -9.54 10.18
N GLN A 5 -13.44 -9.39 9.82
CA GLN A 5 -14.12 -10.29 8.90
C GLN A 5 -13.76 -9.86 7.47
N MET A 6 -12.94 -10.67 6.79
CA MET A 6 -12.40 -10.32 5.46
C MET A 6 -13.19 -10.96 4.31
N LEU A 7 -13.82 -12.10 4.55
CA LEU A 7 -14.72 -12.86 3.67
C LEU A 7 -15.81 -13.50 4.55
N PRO A 8 -16.97 -13.93 4.00
CA PRO A 8 -17.84 -14.83 4.74
C PRO A 8 -17.00 -16.05 5.14
N ASP A 9 -16.96 -16.35 6.43
CA ASP A 9 -16.27 -17.50 7.04
C ASP A 9 -14.74 -17.41 7.23
N THR A 10 -14.12 -16.24 7.07
CA THR A 10 -12.71 -16.03 7.48
C THR A 10 -12.61 -14.98 8.58
N GLU A 11 -12.56 -15.44 9.84
CA GLU A 11 -12.13 -14.63 10.97
C GLU A 11 -10.60 -14.61 11.02
N LEU A 12 -10.02 -13.41 10.91
CA LEU A 12 -8.60 -13.25 11.15
C LEU A 12 -8.38 -12.36 12.38
N SER A 13 -7.70 -12.93 13.37
CA SER A 13 -7.13 -12.17 14.47
C SER A 13 -6.02 -11.28 13.93
N VAL A 14 -6.26 -9.98 13.93
CA VAL A 14 -5.25 -8.97 13.60
C VAL A 14 -4.93 -8.12 14.82
N HIS A 15 -3.76 -7.48 14.78
CA HIS A 15 -3.42 -6.43 15.71
C HIS A 15 -3.57 -5.07 15.04
N VAL A 16 -4.49 -4.25 15.56
CA VAL A 16 -4.77 -2.92 15.03
C VAL A 16 -4.22 -1.88 15.99
N GLU A 17 -3.43 -0.98 15.44
CA GLU A 17 -2.96 0.22 16.13
C GLU A 17 -3.64 1.41 15.48
N GLN A 18 -4.30 2.24 16.28
CA GLN A 18 -5.04 3.39 15.78
C GLN A 18 -4.92 4.58 16.72
N GLN A 19 -4.96 5.76 16.13
CA GLN A 19 -4.99 7.03 16.82
C GLN A 19 -5.94 7.98 16.09
N SER A 20 -6.89 8.55 16.84
CA SER A 20 -7.68 9.67 16.35
C SER A 20 -6.82 10.93 16.30
N THR A 21 -6.91 11.65 15.20
CA THR A 21 -6.35 12.99 15.04
C THR A 21 -7.50 14.00 15.01
N PRO A 22 -7.28 15.30 15.27
CA PRO A 22 -8.35 16.29 15.26
C PRO A 22 -9.17 16.32 13.97
N THR A 23 -8.56 15.93 12.85
CA THR A 23 -9.17 15.99 11.51
C THR A 23 -9.35 14.62 10.86
N GLY A 24 -9.05 13.50 11.55
CA GLY A 24 -9.19 12.18 10.95
C GLY A 24 -8.53 11.04 11.71
N LEU A 25 -8.04 10.03 11.01
CA LEU A 25 -7.61 8.76 11.58
C LEU A 25 -6.22 8.34 11.06
N ALA A 26 -5.35 7.92 11.97
CA ALA A 26 -4.14 7.17 11.63
C ALA A 26 -4.29 5.73 12.15
N ALA A 27 -4.00 4.74 11.31
CA ALA A 27 -4.07 3.34 11.71
C ALA A 27 -3.03 2.47 11.01
N ALA A 28 -2.65 1.35 11.62
CA ALA A 28 -1.87 0.29 11.01
C ALA A 28 -2.46 -1.07 11.43
N VAL A 29 -2.47 -2.02 10.49
CA VAL A 29 -2.99 -3.38 10.72
C VAL A 29 -1.87 -4.39 10.53
N PHE A 30 -1.65 -5.19 11.55
CA PHE A 30 -0.61 -6.20 11.63
C PHE A 30 -1.19 -7.60 11.84
N ASP A 31 -0.37 -8.63 11.59
CA ASP A 31 -0.70 -10.02 11.93
C ASP A 31 -0.92 -10.21 13.44
N SER A 32 -0.09 -9.59 14.27
CA SER A 32 -0.05 -9.81 15.71
C SER A 32 0.67 -8.65 16.41
N SER A 33 0.76 -8.71 17.74
CA SER A 33 1.57 -7.76 18.53
C SER A 33 3.07 -7.85 18.22
N ARG A 34 3.55 -8.95 17.62
CA ARG A 34 4.93 -9.07 17.15
C ARG A 34 5.19 -8.27 15.88
N ARG A 35 4.12 -7.91 15.15
CA ARG A 35 4.18 -7.10 13.92
C ARG A 35 5.20 -7.68 12.94
N GLU A 36 5.05 -8.94 12.54
CA GLU A 36 5.89 -9.54 11.50
C GLU A 36 5.43 -9.09 10.11
N TYR A 37 4.11 -9.06 9.91
CA TYR A 37 3.47 -8.59 8.70
C TYR A 37 2.68 -7.32 8.99
N ARG A 38 2.75 -6.34 8.07
CA ARG A 38 1.85 -5.17 8.06
C ARG A 38 1.02 -5.20 6.79
N TYR A 39 -0.28 -5.41 6.97
CA TYR A 39 -1.22 -5.48 5.85
C TYR A 39 -1.69 -4.12 5.39
N LEU A 40 -1.74 -3.14 6.30
CA LEU A 40 -2.31 -1.83 6.02
C LEU A 40 -1.61 -0.73 6.81
N LEU A 41 -1.44 0.42 6.19
CA LEU A 41 -1.14 1.68 6.86
C LEU A 41 -2.09 2.75 6.32
N THR A 42 -2.78 3.46 7.21
CA THR A 42 -3.84 4.42 6.87
C THR A 42 -3.54 5.78 7.49
N ARG A 43 -3.77 6.84 6.70
CA ARG A 43 -3.86 8.24 7.14
C ARG A 43 -5.06 8.89 6.46
N ILE A 44 -6.07 9.26 7.24
CA ILE A 44 -7.23 10.01 6.77
C ILE A 44 -7.17 11.39 7.42
N TRP A 45 -7.30 12.45 6.61
CA TRP A 45 -7.37 13.85 7.06
C TRP A 45 -8.68 14.53 6.65
N ASP A 46 -9.44 13.92 5.75
CA ASP A 46 -10.82 14.29 5.43
C ASP A 46 -11.60 13.00 5.16
N PRO A 47 -12.49 12.57 6.08
CA PRO A 47 -13.25 11.33 5.92
C PRO A 47 -14.36 11.43 4.87
N THR A 48 -14.67 12.63 4.36
CA THR A 48 -15.72 12.83 3.34
C THR A 48 -15.22 12.62 1.92
N VAL A 49 -13.89 12.58 1.74
CA VAL A 49 -13.24 12.38 0.44
C VAL A 49 -12.49 11.04 0.42
N PRO A 50 -12.66 10.19 -0.61
CA PRO A 50 -11.96 8.91 -0.68
C PRO A 50 -10.42 9.05 -0.63
N PRO A 51 -9.70 8.08 -0.05
CA PRO A 51 -8.25 8.11 0.01
C PRO A 51 -7.60 7.60 -1.27
N VAL A 52 -6.36 8.02 -1.54
CA VAL A 52 -5.49 7.36 -2.53
C VAL A 52 -4.91 6.09 -1.92
N VAL A 53 -4.93 5.00 -2.68
CA VAL A 53 -4.26 3.75 -2.28
C VAL A 53 -2.93 3.63 -3.00
N TYR A 54 -1.84 3.51 -2.25
CA TYR A 54 -0.53 3.16 -2.77
C TYR A 54 -0.28 1.66 -2.65
N VAL A 55 0.20 1.05 -3.73
CA VAL A 55 0.70 -0.33 -3.77
C VAL A 55 2.22 -0.29 -3.84
N MET A 56 2.87 -0.55 -2.71
CA MET A 56 4.32 -0.45 -2.55
C MET A 56 4.98 -1.83 -2.45
N LEU A 57 6.32 -1.89 -2.33
CA LEU A 57 7.05 -3.16 -2.33
C LEU A 57 6.76 -3.98 -1.06
N ASN A 58 7.24 -3.48 0.08
CA ASN A 58 7.06 -4.11 1.38
C ASN A 58 7.11 -3.05 2.49
N PRO A 59 6.43 -3.29 3.62
CA PRO A 59 6.53 -2.44 4.78
C PRO A 59 7.96 -2.31 5.32
N SER A 60 8.34 -1.10 5.69
CA SER A 60 9.51 -0.84 6.53
C SER A 60 9.06 -0.49 7.96
N THR A 61 9.69 0.50 8.60
CA THR A 61 9.51 0.83 10.01
C THR A 61 8.28 1.67 10.33
N ALA A 62 7.69 2.40 9.37
CA ALA A 62 6.53 3.26 9.64
C ALA A 62 5.40 2.52 10.38
N ASP A 63 4.83 3.16 11.39
CA ASP A 63 3.71 2.65 12.17
C ASP A 63 2.56 3.67 12.16
N ALA A 64 1.53 3.46 13.00
CA ALA A 64 0.40 4.38 13.09
C ALA A 64 0.80 5.77 13.64
N MET A 65 1.96 5.90 14.28
CA MET A 65 2.32 7.04 15.11
C MET A 65 3.21 8.05 14.37
N THR A 66 4.11 7.57 13.50
CA THR A 66 5.09 8.44 12.83
C THR A 66 5.13 8.22 11.32
N ASP A 67 5.05 9.32 10.56
CA ASP A 67 5.25 9.32 9.11
C ASP A 67 6.73 9.36 8.78
N ASP A 68 7.24 8.34 8.09
CA ASP A 68 8.57 8.36 7.50
C ASP A 68 8.64 9.26 6.24
N ALA A 69 9.83 9.42 5.66
CA ALA A 69 10.01 10.26 4.47
C ALA A 69 9.16 9.81 3.27
N THR A 70 8.91 8.51 3.14
CA THR A 70 8.09 7.93 2.08
C THR A 70 6.63 8.30 2.28
N ILE A 71 6.09 8.11 3.48
CA ILE A 71 4.69 8.43 3.79
C ILE A 71 4.42 9.93 3.66
N ARG A 72 5.32 10.79 4.12
CA ARG A 72 5.22 12.24 3.88
C ARG A 72 5.16 12.56 2.39
N ARG A 73 5.95 11.87 1.56
CA ARG A 73 5.95 12.07 0.12
C ARG A 73 4.65 11.60 -0.54
N CYS A 74 4.17 10.42 -0.18
CA CYS A 74 2.87 9.89 -0.62
C CYS A 74 1.73 10.82 -0.22
N ARG A 75 1.79 11.41 0.98
CA ARG A 75 0.80 12.39 1.46
C ARG A 75 0.79 13.64 0.60
N SER A 76 1.96 14.22 0.27
CA SER A 76 2.03 15.39 -0.60
C SER A 76 1.39 15.13 -1.97
N PHE A 77 1.65 13.97 -2.58
CA PHE A 77 1.00 13.59 -3.84
C PHE A 77 -0.50 13.37 -3.67
N ALA A 78 -0.94 12.66 -2.63
CA ALA A 78 -2.36 12.41 -2.39
C ALA A 78 -3.16 13.71 -2.17
N VAL A 79 -2.61 14.68 -1.44
CA VAL A 79 -3.21 16.01 -1.27
C VAL A 79 -3.29 16.74 -2.61
N ARG A 80 -2.23 16.69 -3.43
CA ARG A 80 -2.22 17.30 -4.78
C ARG A 80 -3.30 16.69 -5.68
N GLU A 81 -3.50 15.37 -5.61
CA GLU A 81 -4.55 14.67 -6.36
C GLU A 81 -5.95 14.82 -5.73
N GLY A 82 -6.13 15.66 -4.70
CA GLY A 82 -7.44 15.97 -4.12
C GLY A 82 -8.04 14.86 -3.25
N ALA A 83 -7.23 13.98 -2.66
CA ALA A 83 -7.70 12.91 -1.81
C ALA A 83 -7.94 13.34 -0.36
N GLY A 84 -8.83 12.64 0.35
CA GLY A 84 -9.08 12.83 1.79
C GLY A 84 -8.17 12.01 2.70
N GLY A 85 -7.31 11.19 2.09
CA GLY A 85 -6.40 10.32 2.82
C GLY A 85 -5.42 9.60 1.92
N LEU A 86 -4.54 8.83 2.53
CA LEU A 86 -3.77 7.79 1.88
C LEU A 86 -3.89 6.47 2.64
N ILE A 87 -3.89 5.39 1.89
CA ILE A 87 -3.76 4.03 2.41
C ILE A 87 -2.60 3.37 1.68
N VAL A 88 -1.73 2.67 2.40
CA VAL A 88 -0.63 1.90 1.82
C VAL A 88 -0.89 0.42 2.03
N VAL A 89 -0.97 -0.31 0.93
CA VAL A 89 -0.84 -1.77 0.86
C VAL A 89 0.47 -2.10 0.16
N ASN A 90 0.91 -3.36 0.26
CA ASN A 90 2.21 -3.77 -0.27
C ASN A 90 2.11 -5.06 -1.07
N LEU A 91 2.99 -5.24 -2.05
CA LEU A 91 3.17 -6.50 -2.76
C LEU A 91 3.44 -7.62 -1.75
N PHE A 92 4.29 -7.36 -0.76
CA PHE A 92 4.65 -8.28 0.30
C PHE A 92 4.32 -7.66 1.65
N ALA A 93 3.68 -8.39 2.56
CA ALA A 93 3.34 -7.84 3.88
C ALA A 93 4.51 -7.92 4.88
N LEU A 94 5.56 -8.70 4.59
CA LEU A 94 6.70 -8.85 5.49
C LEU A 94 7.34 -7.50 5.79
N ARG A 95 7.44 -7.16 7.07
CA ARG A 95 8.10 -5.93 7.51
C ARG A 95 9.61 -6.10 7.50
N SER A 96 10.28 -5.34 6.65
CA SER A 96 11.75 -5.31 6.56
C SER A 96 12.22 -4.01 5.91
N ALA A 97 13.27 -3.40 6.47
CA ALA A 97 13.97 -2.31 5.81
C ALA A 97 14.90 -2.77 4.67
N ASP A 98 15.26 -4.06 4.65
CA ASP A 98 16.05 -4.68 3.58
C ASP A 98 15.14 -5.51 2.65
N PRO A 99 14.93 -5.08 1.38
CA PRO A 99 14.15 -5.83 0.41
C PRO A 99 14.68 -7.23 0.13
N ARG A 100 15.98 -7.50 0.37
CA ARG A 100 16.57 -8.84 0.18
C ARG A 100 15.94 -9.86 1.13
N ALA A 101 15.40 -9.43 2.28
CA ALA A 101 14.68 -10.31 3.19
C ALA A 101 13.49 -11.00 2.51
N LEU A 102 12.87 -10.38 1.52
CA LEU A 102 11.76 -10.95 0.76
C LEU A 102 12.14 -12.23 0.01
N THR A 103 13.41 -12.38 -0.39
CA THR A 103 13.90 -13.59 -1.07
C THR A 103 14.30 -14.70 -0.09
N ARG A 104 14.56 -14.34 1.17
CA ARG A 104 15.07 -15.24 2.20
C ARG A 104 13.97 -15.77 3.11
N HIS A 105 12.88 -15.02 3.20
CA HIS A 105 11.73 -15.41 4.00
C HIS A 105 10.86 -16.42 3.23
N PRO A 106 10.37 -17.50 3.87
CA PRO A 106 9.54 -18.50 3.19
C PRO A 106 8.19 -17.94 2.74
N GLU A 107 7.56 -17.10 3.57
CA GLU A 107 6.20 -16.58 3.33
C GLU A 107 6.14 -15.03 3.27
N PRO A 108 6.91 -14.35 2.39
CA PRO A 108 7.05 -12.89 2.42
C PRO A 108 5.76 -12.15 2.07
N VAL A 109 4.85 -12.81 1.33
CA VAL A 109 3.55 -12.24 0.96
C VAL A 109 2.70 -11.99 2.20
N GLY A 110 2.77 -12.87 3.19
CA GLY A 110 1.90 -12.88 4.36
C GLY A 110 0.53 -13.51 4.07
N PRO A 111 -0.07 -14.21 5.05
CA PRO A 111 -1.18 -15.14 4.84
C PRO A 111 -2.46 -14.50 4.30
N VAL A 112 -2.70 -13.21 4.57
CA VAL A 112 -3.95 -12.53 4.20
C VAL A 112 -3.75 -11.23 3.40
N ASN A 113 -2.52 -10.99 2.93
CA ASN A 113 -2.17 -9.72 2.29
C ASN A 113 -3.06 -9.43 1.06
N ASP A 114 -3.35 -10.45 0.25
CA ASP A 114 -4.24 -10.32 -0.91
C ASP A 114 -5.66 -9.92 -0.51
N ALA A 115 -6.17 -10.40 0.62
CA ALA A 115 -7.49 -10.02 1.09
C ALA A 115 -7.53 -8.52 1.44
N PHE A 116 -6.49 -8.00 2.09
CA PHE A 116 -6.36 -6.57 2.37
C PHE A 116 -6.24 -5.75 1.09
N ILE A 117 -5.41 -6.14 0.13
CA ILE A 117 -5.30 -5.46 -1.17
C ILE A 117 -6.69 -5.36 -1.83
N ARG A 118 -7.40 -6.48 -1.94
CA ARG A 118 -8.73 -6.55 -2.58
C ARG A 118 -9.77 -5.66 -1.89
N ARG A 119 -9.79 -5.66 -0.55
CA ARG A 119 -10.74 -4.88 0.24
C ARG A 119 -10.46 -3.38 0.14
N THR A 120 -9.20 -3.00 0.21
CA THR A 120 -8.78 -1.60 0.27
C THR A 120 -9.03 -0.86 -1.04
N VAL A 121 -8.84 -1.49 -2.20
CA VAL A 121 -8.97 -0.79 -3.49
C VAL A 121 -10.41 -0.46 -3.89
N ALA A 122 -11.41 -1.10 -3.30
CA ALA A 122 -12.83 -0.94 -3.69
C ALA A 122 -13.39 0.47 -3.41
N GLY A 123 -12.80 1.23 -2.49
CA GLY A 123 -13.23 2.59 -2.13
C GLY A 123 -12.16 3.66 -2.40
N ALA A 124 -11.18 3.34 -3.26
CA ALA A 124 -10.05 4.24 -3.50
C ALA A 124 -10.42 5.39 -4.44
N HIS A 125 -9.94 6.60 -4.14
CA HIS A 125 -9.95 7.73 -5.07
C HIS A 125 -9.14 7.40 -6.33
N ARG A 126 -7.93 6.87 -6.12
CA ARG A 126 -7.01 6.34 -7.14
C ARG A 126 -6.19 5.21 -6.52
N VAL A 127 -5.72 4.30 -7.38
CA VAL A 127 -4.74 3.28 -7.01
C VAL A 127 -3.42 3.57 -7.72
N ILE A 128 -2.37 3.79 -6.95
CA ILE A 128 -1.04 4.19 -7.43
C ILE A 128 -0.02 3.08 -7.11
N ALA A 129 0.52 2.47 -8.15
CA ALA A 129 1.66 1.58 -8.08
C ALA A 129 2.96 2.35 -7.78
N ALA A 130 3.75 1.83 -6.85
CA ALA A 130 4.88 2.54 -6.25
C ALA A 130 5.99 1.59 -5.72
N TRP A 131 6.07 0.36 -6.25
CA TRP A 131 6.92 -0.71 -5.70
C TRP A 131 8.39 -0.67 -6.14
N GLY A 132 8.78 0.22 -7.05
CA GLY A 132 10.17 0.35 -7.49
C GLY A 132 10.67 -0.86 -8.30
N ALA A 133 11.97 -0.90 -8.59
CA ALA A 133 12.55 -1.91 -9.47
C ALA A 133 12.43 -3.35 -8.93
N ALA A 134 12.34 -3.53 -7.61
CA ALA A 134 12.26 -4.84 -6.98
C ALA A 134 10.89 -5.53 -7.09
N GLY A 135 9.86 -4.87 -7.65
CA GLY A 135 8.55 -5.49 -7.85
C GLY A 135 8.53 -6.68 -8.81
N VAL A 136 9.56 -6.82 -9.65
CA VAL A 136 9.74 -7.97 -10.56
C VAL A 136 9.97 -9.29 -9.82
N GLN A 137 10.28 -9.24 -8.53
CA GLN A 137 10.59 -10.42 -7.74
C GLN A 137 9.41 -11.40 -7.69
N GLY A 138 9.63 -12.62 -8.17
CA GLY A 138 8.68 -13.74 -8.05
C GLY A 138 7.35 -13.53 -8.79
N GLY A 139 7.30 -12.66 -9.81
CA GLY A 139 6.06 -12.36 -10.54
C GLY A 139 4.98 -11.66 -9.69
N ARG A 140 5.35 -11.16 -8.49
CA ARG A 140 4.38 -10.67 -7.52
C ARG A 140 3.67 -9.39 -7.97
N ALA A 141 4.39 -8.46 -8.60
CA ALA A 141 3.77 -7.25 -9.15
C ALA A 141 2.71 -7.58 -10.21
N ASP A 142 2.98 -8.57 -11.07
CA ASP A 142 2.03 -8.99 -12.11
C ASP A 142 0.80 -9.67 -11.49
N ALA A 143 1.00 -10.54 -10.49
CA ALA A 143 -0.10 -11.16 -9.76
C ALA A 143 -1.02 -10.12 -9.10
N VAL A 144 -0.43 -9.13 -8.41
CA VAL A 144 -1.21 -8.05 -7.78
C VAL A 144 -1.88 -7.17 -8.83
N THR A 145 -1.21 -6.84 -9.93
CA THR A 145 -1.80 -6.08 -11.04
C THR A 145 -2.99 -6.84 -11.64
N GLY A 146 -2.90 -8.16 -11.77
CA GLY A 146 -4.00 -9.03 -12.19
C GLY A 146 -5.18 -8.98 -11.23
N ILE A 147 -4.94 -9.02 -9.91
CA ILE A 147 -5.98 -8.88 -8.87
C ILE A 147 -6.73 -7.54 -9.00
N LEU A 148 -6.00 -6.45 -9.27
CA LEU A 148 -6.55 -5.10 -9.44
C LEU A 148 -7.37 -5.00 -10.73
N ARG A 149 -6.83 -5.47 -11.86
CA ARG A 149 -7.51 -5.47 -13.15
C ARG A 149 -8.78 -6.32 -13.16
N ALA A 150 -8.75 -7.49 -12.53
CA ALA A 150 -9.93 -8.35 -12.37
C ALA A 150 -11.08 -7.68 -11.57
N ARG A 151 -10.78 -6.57 -10.88
CA ARG A 151 -11.77 -5.74 -10.16
C ARG A 151 -12.16 -4.48 -10.90
N GLY A 152 -11.71 -4.30 -12.15
CA GLY A 152 -11.94 -3.09 -12.93
C GLY A 152 -11.16 -1.87 -12.41
N VAL A 153 -10.11 -2.07 -11.61
CA VAL A 153 -9.30 -0.97 -11.07
C VAL A 153 -8.26 -0.52 -12.09
N THR A 154 -8.35 0.74 -12.51
CA THR A 154 -7.28 1.40 -13.28
C THR A 154 -6.11 1.74 -12.36
N VAL A 155 -4.96 1.13 -12.63
CA VAL A 155 -3.73 1.35 -11.85
C VAL A 155 -2.96 2.52 -12.46
N HIS A 156 -2.44 3.40 -11.62
CA HIS A 156 -1.63 4.54 -12.02
C HIS A 156 -0.21 4.43 -11.45
N CYS A 157 0.72 5.27 -11.91
CA CYS A 157 2.04 5.46 -11.31
C CYS A 157 2.49 6.92 -11.49
N LEU A 158 3.46 7.37 -10.70
CA LEU A 158 4.01 8.74 -10.77
C LEU A 158 5.31 8.79 -11.61
N GLY A 159 5.49 7.81 -12.49
CA GLY A 159 6.66 7.66 -13.34
C GLY A 159 7.23 6.25 -13.29
N ARG A 160 8.00 5.91 -14.33
CA ARG A 160 8.52 4.56 -14.56
C ARG A 160 10.05 4.53 -14.58
N THR A 161 10.65 3.40 -14.18
CA THR A 161 12.06 3.11 -14.40
C THR A 161 12.33 2.86 -15.89
N ALA A 162 13.61 2.76 -16.28
CA ALA A 162 13.96 2.36 -17.65
C ALA A 162 13.40 0.98 -18.03
N THR A 163 13.17 0.10 -17.06
CA THR A 163 12.55 -1.22 -17.22
C THR A 163 11.02 -1.21 -17.08
N GLY A 164 10.41 -0.03 -17.08
CA GLY A 164 8.95 0.13 -17.03
C GLY A 164 8.32 -0.04 -15.65
N GLN A 165 9.10 -0.29 -14.58
CA GLN A 165 8.56 -0.47 -13.23
C GLN A 165 8.14 0.87 -12.61
N PRO A 166 7.04 0.93 -11.84
CA PRO A 166 6.62 2.16 -11.17
C PRO A 166 7.67 2.61 -10.15
N ARG A 167 8.09 3.87 -10.23
CA ARG A 167 9.12 4.42 -9.34
C ARG A 167 8.61 4.55 -7.91
N HIS A 168 9.53 4.41 -6.97
CA HIS A 168 9.26 4.66 -5.56
C HIS A 168 9.05 6.18 -5.31
N PRO A 169 8.00 6.60 -4.57
CA PRO A 169 7.62 8.02 -4.45
C PRO A 169 8.70 8.93 -3.88
N LEU A 170 9.50 8.42 -2.94
CA LEU A 170 10.54 9.17 -2.23
C LEU A 170 11.49 9.94 -3.16
N TYR A 171 11.79 9.41 -4.35
CA TYR A 171 12.78 9.97 -5.26
C TYR A 171 12.18 10.75 -6.42
N LEU A 172 10.86 10.92 -6.45
CA LEU A 172 10.18 11.63 -7.53
C LEU A 172 10.09 13.13 -7.25
N PRO A 173 10.22 14.02 -8.25
CA PRO A 173 10.01 15.46 -8.09
C PRO A 173 8.53 15.78 -7.84
N SER A 174 8.23 16.94 -7.25
CA SER A 174 6.85 17.29 -6.88
C SER A 174 5.96 17.53 -8.10
N ALA A 175 6.58 17.77 -9.26
CA ALA A 175 5.92 17.92 -10.55
C ALA A 175 5.66 16.58 -11.28
N ALA A 176 6.05 15.44 -10.70
CA ALA A 176 5.81 14.12 -11.31
C ALA A 176 4.32 13.92 -11.59
N VAL A 177 3.97 13.63 -12.83
CA VAL A 177 2.56 13.53 -13.28
C VAL A 177 2.06 12.12 -13.02
N LEU A 178 0.76 12.00 -12.74
CA LEU A 178 0.10 10.72 -12.61
C LEU A 178 -0.20 10.16 -14.00
N GLU A 179 0.24 8.93 -14.25
CA GLU A 179 0.11 8.24 -15.53
C GLU A 179 -0.58 6.90 -15.31
N GLU A 180 -1.40 6.44 -16.25
CA GLU A 180 -1.92 5.07 -16.20
C GLU A 180 -0.76 4.07 -16.29
N TYR A 181 -0.80 2.97 -15.54
CA TYR A 181 0.23 1.95 -15.46
C TYR A 181 -0.20 0.65 -16.17
N GLY A 182 0.71 0.08 -16.94
CA GLY A 182 0.49 -1.20 -17.63
C GLY A 182 -0.28 -1.10 -18.95
N VAL A 183 -0.45 0.12 -19.47
CA VAL A 183 -0.72 0.39 -20.88
C VAL A 183 0.62 0.51 -21.60
N ALA A 184 0.76 -0.18 -22.74
CA ALA A 184 1.90 0.00 -23.63
C ALA A 184 1.94 1.48 -24.09
N ALA A 185 3.12 2.08 -24.07
CA ALA A 185 3.30 3.44 -24.56
C ALA A 185 3.04 3.51 -26.07
#